data_AF-A0A9X3WVS3-F1
#
_entry.id   AF-A0A9X3WVS3-F1
#
_cell.length_a   1.000
_cell.length_b   1.000
_cell.length_c   1.000
_cell.angle_alpha   90.00
_cell.angle_beta   90.00
_cell.angle_gamma   90.00
#
_symmetry.space_group_name_H-M   'P 1'
#
loop_
_entity.id
_entity.type
_entity.pdbx_description
1 polymer ?
#
loop_
_entity_poly.entity_id
_entity_poly.type
_entity_poly.pdbx_seq_one_letter_code
_entity_poly.pdbx_strand_id
1 'polypeptide(L)'
;MNVALKEGNWIIADVKQITDGDTIDIRNLNLEYVNDPELKQRLSGLPSDVTVRFIAVDAPEITKGKNQLYGKEGKALVEQLLKDKKVLLMMDSKAFQDKYERLLAHVFTSDGKSVQLSLLETGLARTAYLFDDYSFIKQYTAAEEKARVDELNIHSIPGYVTNNGFDMSVVEKNGEISLEELNLNDIIQIWELIENQDISGLYDIAF
;
A
#
# COMPACT_ATOMS: atom_id res chain seq x y z
N MET A 1 1.63 17.57 -22.47
CA MET A 1 1.61 18.03 -21.07
C MET A 1 0.15 18.06 -20.63
N ASN A 2 -0.24 17.17 -19.71
CA ASN A 2 -1.65 16.86 -19.40
C ASN A 2 -2.35 18.06 -18.73
N VAL A 3 -3.55 18.41 -19.18
CA VAL A 3 -4.37 19.52 -18.65
C VAL A 3 -4.62 19.36 -17.14
N ALA A 4 -4.71 18.11 -16.65
CA ALA A 4 -4.89 17.80 -15.23
C ALA A 4 -3.78 18.30 -14.30
N LEU A 5 -2.53 18.45 -14.77
CA LEU A 5 -1.44 19.00 -13.94
C LEU A 5 -1.54 20.52 -13.77
N LYS A 6 -2.34 21.20 -14.59
CA LYS A 6 -2.58 22.65 -14.47
C LYS A 6 -3.66 22.97 -13.44
N GLU A 7 -4.47 22.00 -13.06
CA GLU A 7 -5.55 22.14 -12.07
C GLU A 7 -5.14 21.39 -10.79
N GLY A 8 -5.11 22.08 -9.65
CA GLY A 8 -4.71 21.51 -8.35
C GLY A 8 -3.27 21.83 -7.92
N ASN A 9 -2.80 21.15 -6.88
CA ASN A 9 -1.47 21.33 -6.29
C ASN A 9 -0.66 20.06 -6.46
N TRP A 10 0.19 20.03 -7.49
CA TRP A 10 0.96 18.84 -7.85
C TRP A 10 2.43 19.00 -7.56
N ILE A 11 3.04 17.93 -7.05
CA ILE A 11 4.48 17.80 -6.86
C ILE A 11 4.96 16.64 -7.73
N ILE A 12 6.07 16.83 -8.44
CA ILE A 12 6.79 15.74 -9.08
C ILE A 12 8.04 15.48 -8.26
N ALA A 13 8.27 14.22 -7.87
CA ALA A 13 9.44 13.87 -7.06
C ALA A 13 10.08 12.57 -7.55
N ASP A 14 11.29 12.32 -7.07
CA ASP A 14 11.95 11.04 -7.27
C ASP A 14 11.72 10.15 -6.04
N VAL A 15 11.32 8.89 -6.27
CA VAL A 15 11.15 7.89 -5.22
C VAL A 15 12.53 7.43 -4.75
N LYS A 16 12.78 7.59 -3.45
CA LYS A 16 13.99 7.11 -2.78
C LYS A 16 13.81 5.68 -2.30
N GLN A 17 12.69 5.39 -1.64
CA GLN A 17 12.41 4.08 -1.05
C GLN A 17 10.90 3.86 -0.91
N ILE A 18 10.47 2.60 -1.04
CA ILE A 18 9.14 2.15 -0.61
C ILE A 18 9.28 1.59 0.80
N THR A 19 8.57 2.18 1.75
CA THR A 19 8.63 1.77 3.17
C THR A 19 7.73 0.56 3.38
N ASP A 20 6.45 0.70 3.03
CA ASP A 20 5.39 -0.30 3.10
C ASP A 20 4.32 -0.01 2.04
N GLY A 21 3.10 -0.57 2.18
CA GLY A 21 2.01 -0.39 1.23
C GLY A 21 1.38 1.00 1.20
N ASP A 22 1.65 1.88 2.17
CA ASP A 22 1.02 3.21 2.24
C ASP A 22 1.99 4.37 2.56
N THR A 23 3.28 4.08 2.63
CA THR A 23 4.33 5.03 2.97
C THR A 23 5.53 4.90 2.03
N ILE A 24 5.99 6.04 1.49
CA ILE A 24 7.18 6.13 0.64
C ILE A 24 8.09 7.25 1.10
N ASP A 25 9.39 7.13 0.82
CA ASP A 25 10.33 8.24 0.93
C ASP A 25 10.65 8.80 -0.45
N ILE A 26 10.63 10.13 -0.57
CA ILE A 26 10.89 10.87 -1.80
C ILE A 26 12.02 11.88 -1.60
N ARG A 27 12.51 12.42 -2.71
CA ARG A 27 13.46 13.54 -2.78
C ARG A 27 13.26 14.34 -4.06
N ASN A 28 14.00 15.43 -4.21
CA ASN A 28 14.00 16.27 -5.43
C ASN A 28 12.61 16.79 -5.81
N LEU A 29 11.89 17.40 -4.86
CA LEU A 29 10.55 17.92 -5.09
C LEU A 29 10.57 19.05 -6.14
N ASN A 30 9.94 18.82 -7.28
CA ASN A 30 9.61 19.85 -8.25
C ASN A 30 8.26 20.48 -7.88
N LEU A 31 8.31 21.74 -7.48
CA LEU A 31 7.16 22.52 -7.03
C LEU A 31 6.56 23.40 -8.12
N GLU A 32 7.02 23.33 -9.38
CA GLU A 32 6.54 24.16 -10.48
C GLU A 32 5.01 24.12 -10.62
N TYR A 33 4.41 22.94 -10.39
CA TYR A 33 2.98 22.65 -10.52
C TYR A 33 2.17 22.81 -9.22
N VAL A 34 2.76 23.43 -8.19
CA VAL A 34 2.03 23.87 -7.00
C VAL A 34 1.49 25.27 -7.23
N ASN A 35 0.17 25.38 -7.35
CA ASN A 35 -0.54 26.61 -7.71
C ASN A 35 -0.79 27.51 -6.50
N ASP A 36 -0.92 26.93 -5.30
CA ASP A 36 -1.07 27.67 -4.04
C ASP A 36 0.29 28.21 -3.55
N PRO A 37 0.49 29.54 -3.47
CA PRO A 37 1.75 30.14 -3.02
C PRO A 37 2.11 29.83 -1.56
N GLU A 38 1.13 29.73 -0.67
CA GLU A 38 1.36 29.43 0.75
C GLU A 38 1.80 27.96 0.90
N LEU A 39 1.11 27.06 0.21
CA LEU A 39 1.51 25.65 0.16
C LEU A 39 2.91 25.50 -0.44
N LYS A 40 3.21 26.20 -1.55
CA LYS A 40 4.54 26.20 -2.17
C LYS A 40 5.61 26.70 -1.21
N GLN A 41 5.35 27.74 -0.43
CA GLN A 41 6.28 28.23 0.59
C GLN A 41 6.52 27.17 1.67
N ARG A 42 5.47 26.53 2.18
CA ARG A 42 5.59 25.46 3.19
C ARG A 42 6.39 24.26 2.66
N LEU A 43 6.11 23.82 1.44
CA LEU A 43 6.82 22.72 0.77
C LEU A 43 8.30 23.05 0.54
N SER A 44 8.64 24.30 0.24
CA SER A 44 10.04 24.73 0.05
C SER A 44 10.89 24.67 1.32
N GLY A 45 10.26 24.66 2.49
CA GLY A 45 10.92 24.52 3.79
C GLY A 45 11.12 23.09 4.25
N LEU A 46 10.64 22.09 3.49
CA LEU A 46 10.81 20.68 3.84
C LEU A 46 12.28 20.22 3.69
N PRO A 47 12.70 19.18 4.44
CA PRO A 47 14.01 18.57 4.25
C PRO A 47 14.17 17.99 2.83
N SER A 48 15.43 17.72 2.45
CA SER A 48 15.78 17.14 1.14
C SER A 48 15.13 15.79 0.87
N ASP A 49 14.95 15.01 1.93
CA ASP A 49 14.28 13.72 1.93
C ASP A 49 12.99 13.87 2.73
N VAL A 50 11.87 13.47 2.14
CA VAL A 50 10.54 13.62 2.73
C VAL A 50 9.87 12.26 2.75
N THR A 51 9.32 11.87 3.90
CA THR A 51 8.42 10.72 4.00
C THR A 51 7.00 11.16 3.65
N VAL A 52 6.35 10.43 2.75
CA VAL A 52 4.97 10.64 2.32
C VAL A 52 4.10 9.52 2.85
N ARG A 53 3.01 9.87 3.52
CA ARG A 53 1.92 8.96 3.90
C ARG A 53 0.75 9.14 2.93
N PHE A 54 0.26 8.04 2.38
CA PHE A 54 -0.86 8.05 1.47
C PHE A 54 -2.12 8.43 2.25
N ILE A 55 -2.82 9.47 1.79
CA ILE A 55 -4.06 9.95 2.42
C ILE A 55 -5.15 8.90 2.28
N ALA A 56 -6.07 8.77 3.24
CA ALA A 56 -7.29 7.97 3.11
C ALA A 56 -7.11 6.43 2.98
N VAL A 57 -5.90 5.90 3.08
CA VAL A 57 -5.64 4.45 3.06
C VAL A 57 -4.75 4.00 4.21
N ASP A 58 -4.88 2.73 4.55
CA ASP A 58 -4.03 2.03 5.52
C ASP A 58 -3.71 0.64 4.98
N ALA A 59 -2.43 0.29 4.93
CA ALA A 59 -1.93 -1.00 4.48
C ALA A 59 -1.33 -1.78 5.67
N PRO A 60 -1.29 -3.13 5.60
CA PRO A 60 -0.65 -3.92 6.64
C PRO A 60 0.83 -3.55 6.82
N GLU A 61 1.23 -3.36 8.08
CA GLU A 61 2.53 -2.80 8.47
C GLU A 61 3.62 -3.89 8.54
N ILE A 62 4.79 -3.57 8.00
CA ILE A 62 5.97 -4.46 7.91
C ILE A 62 7.23 -3.86 8.57
N THR A 63 7.12 -2.68 9.18
CA THR A 63 8.23 -1.99 9.83
C THR A 63 8.16 -2.14 11.35
N LYS A 64 9.23 -1.70 12.05
CA LYS A 64 9.31 -1.70 13.52
C LYS A 64 9.03 -3.06 14.16
N GLY A 65 9.50 -4.13 13.52
CA GLY A 65 9.33 -5.51 13.98
C GLY A 65 7.94 -6.11 13.75
N LYS A 66 7.03 -5.38 13.09
CA LYS A 66 5.76 -5.92 12.61
C LYS A 66 5.97 -6.66 11.29
N ASN A 67 5.12 -7.64 11.05
CA ASN A 67 5.05 -8.38 9.80
C ASN A 67 3.60 -8.84 9.62
N GLN A 68 2.71 -7.87 9.37
CA GLN A 68 1.30 -8.18 9.17
C GLN A 68 1.11 -8.88 7.81
N LEU A 69 0.21 -9.87 7.77
CA LEU A 69 -0.12 -10.60 6.54
C LEU A 69 -0.53 -9.62 5.42
N TYR A 70 -0.17 -9.92 4.18
CA TYR A 70 -0.36 -9.05 3.00
C TYR A 70 0.47 -7.75 2.96
N GLY A 71 1.25 -7.45 4.00
CA GLY A 71 2.06 -6.23 4.05
C GLY A 71 3.22 -6.22 3.05
N LYS A 72 3.82 -7.40 2.79
CA LYS A 72 4.91 -7.54 1.80
C LYS A 72 4.37 -7.42 0.37
N GLU A 73 3.19 -7.96 0.14
CA GLU A 73 2.45 -7.95 -1.11
C GLU A 73 2.02 -6.52 -1.45
N GLY A 74 1.48 -5.78 -0.46
CA GLY A 74 1.18 -4.35 -0.59
C GLY A 74 2.41 -3.53 -0.98
N LYS A 75 3.53 -3.73 -0.29
CA LYS A 75 4.80 -3.08 -0.64
C LYS A 75 5.27 -3.46 -2.06
N ALA A 76 5.23 -4.73 -2.42
CA ALA A 76 5.67 -5.21 -3.73
C ALA A 76 4.84 -4.59 -4.86
N LEU A 77 3.52 -4.43 -4.66
CA LEU A 77 2.66 -3.73 -5.62
C LEU A 77 3.08 -2.26 -5.78
N VAL A 78 3.37 -1.55 -4.69
CA VAL A 78 3.85 -0.16 -4.76
C VAL A 78 5.21 -0.07 -5.47
N GLU A 79 6.14 -0.99 -5.19
CA GLU A 79 7.43 -1.09 -5.89
C GLU A 79 7.25 -1.31 -7.39
N GLN A 80 6.31 -2.19 -7.78
CA GLN A 80 5.99 -2.43 -9.19
C GLN A 80 5.41 -1.19 -9.87
N LEU A 81 4.48 -0.49 -9.22
CA LEU A 81 3.83 0.71 -9.75
C LEU A 81 4.81 1.88 -9.88
N LEU A 82 5.74 2.01 -8.93
CA LEU A 82 6.69 3.13 -8.86
C LEU A 82 8.10 2.77 -9.37
N LYS A 83 8.22 1.72 -10.19
CA LYS A 83 9.50 1.21 -10.74
C LYS A 83 10.32 2.25 -11.50
N ASP A 84 9.65 3.23 -12.13
CA ASP A 84 10.30 4.29 -12.91
C ASP A 84 10.91 5.38 -12.02
N LYS A 85 10.76 5.24 -10.70
CA LYS A 85 11.30 6.13 -9.65
C LYS A 85 10.86 7.58 -9.76
N LYS A 86 9.87 7.90 -10.59
CA LYS A 86 9.20 9.20 -10.64
C LYS A 86 7.76 9.05 -10.18
N VAL A 87 7.33 9.98 -9.34
CA VAL A 87 6.01 9.96 -8.72
C VAL A 87 5.35 11.32 -8.85
N LEU A 88 4.04 11.31 -9.03
CA LEU A 88 3.19 12.49 -8.99
C LEU A 88 2.43 12.47 -7.66
N LEU A 89 2.47 13.58 -6.94
CA LEU A 89 1.78 13.74 -5.67
C LEU A 89 0.75 14.85 -5.83
N MET A 90 -0.51 14.54 -5.55
CA MET A 90 -1.56 15.53 -5.48
C MET A 90 -1.82 15.88 -4.02
N MET A 91 -1.63 17.16 -3.70
CA MET A 91 -1.87 17.69 -2.37
C MET A 91 -3.34 18.12 -2.23
N ASP A 92 -3.98 17.68 -1.15
CA ASP A 92 -5.27 18.21 -0.74
C ASP A 92 -5.04 19.50 0.08
N SER A 93 -5.81 20.57 -0.13
CA SER A 93 -5.57 21.85 0.54
C SER A 93 -5.75 21.78 2.05
N LYS A 94 -6.49 20.77 2.53
CA LYS A 94 -6.73 20.53 3.95
C LYS A 94 -5.77 19.53 4.58
N ALA A 95 -4.86 18.95 3.81
CA ALA A 95 -3.88 17.98 4.27
C ALA A 95 -2.45 18.48 4.02
N PHE A 96 -1.60 18.47 5.05
CA PHE A 96 -0.19 18.81 4.88
C PHE A 96 0.73 17.77 5.52
N GLN A 97 0.83 17.77 6.84
CA GLN A 97 1.61 16.77 7.57
C GLN A 97 0.79 16.17 8.69
N ASP A 98 1.04 14.90 8.97
CA ASP A 98 0.52 14.26 10.18
C ASP A 98 1.38 14.61 11.42
N LYS A 99 0.98 14.09 12.58
CA LYS A 99 1.71 14.28 13.85
C LYS A 99 3.14 13.69 13.86
N TYR A 100 3.49 12.88 12.87
CA TYR A 100 4.82 12.30 12.68
C TYR A 100 5.61 13.05 11.58
N GLU A 101 5.11 14.21 11.16
CA GLU A 101 5.73 15.06 10.14
C GLU A 101 5.83 14.40 8.76
N ARG A 102 5.03 13.36 8.49
CA ARG A 102 4.93 12.76 7.15
C ARG A 102 4.05 13.63 6.27
N LEU A 103 4.52 13.94 5.07
CA LEU A 103 3.73 14.67 4.07
C LEU A 103 2.52 13.83 3.64
N LEU A 104 1.34 14.43 3.63
CA LEU A 104 0.09 13.79 3.26
C LEU A 104 -0.22 14.08 1.79
N ALA A 105 -0.29 13.05 0.95
CA ALA A 105 -0.62 13.22 -0.46
C ALA A 105 -1.40 12.05 -1.03
N HIS A 106 -2.10 12.30 -2.15
CA HIS A 106 -2.51 11.24 -3.04
C HIS A 106 -1.41 10.92 -4.04
N VAL A 107 -1.14 9.63 -4.26
CA VAL A 107 0.05 9.19 -4.99
C VAL A 107 -0.30 8.53 -6.31
N PHE A 108 0.37 8.98 -7.37
CA PHE A 108 0.18 8.50 -8.73
C PHE A 108 1.53 8.17 -9.38
N THR A 109 1.49 7.17 -10.26
CA THR A 109 2.60 6.86 -11.16
C THR A 109 2.84 8.01 -12.15
N SER A 110 3.98 7.99 -12.84
CA SER A 110 4.34 9.01 -13.84
C SER A 110 3.37 9.08 -15.03
N ASP A 111 2.65 7.98 -15.32
CA ASP A 111 1.60 7.90 -16.34
C ASP A 111 0.19 8.19 -15.79
N GLY A 112 0.07 8.54 -14.50
CA GLY A 112 -1.17 9.03 -13.89
C GLY A 112 -2.08 7.95 -13.28
N LYS A 113 -1.60 6.72 -13.12
CA LYS A 113 -2.34 5.67 -12.41
C LYS A 113 -2.30 5.91 -10.90
N SER A 114 -3.44 5.85 -10.23
CA SER A 114 -3.51 5.97 -8.76
C SER A 114 -2.94 4.73 -8.10
N VAL A 115 -1.95 4.93 -7.21
CA VAL A 115 -1.33 3.85 -6.43
C VAL A 115 -2.33 3.31 -5.40
N GLN A 116 -3.02 4.22 -4.71
CA GLN A 116 -4.01 3.87 -3.68
C GLN A 116 -5.19 3.12 -4.24
N LEU A 117 -5.73 3.56 -5.38
CA LEU A 117 -6.81 2.83 -6.05
C LEU A 117 -6.37 1.41 -6.40
N SER A 118 -5.15 1.23 -6.90
CA SER A 118 -4.60 -0.09 -7.22
C SER A 118 -4.47 -1.00 -5.98
N LEU A 119 -4.06 -0.45 -4.84
CA LEU A 119 -3.99 -1.18 -3.56
C LEU A 119 -5.38 -1.61 -3.08
N LEU A 120 -6.37 -0.72 -3.17
CA LEU A 120 -7.74 -1.00 -2.75
C LEU A 120 -8.42 -2.01 -3.67
N GLU A 121 -8.27 -1.87 -5.00
CA GLU A 121 -8.82 -2.80 -6.00
C GLU A 121 -8.26 -4.22 -5.85
N THR A 122 -7.03 -4.36 -5.35
CA THR A 122 -6.40 -5.66 -5.09
C THR A 122 -6.62 -6.15 -3.65
N GLY A 123 -7.32 -5.41 -2.79
CA GLY A 123 -7.51 -5.79 -1.38
C GLY A 123 -6.21 -5.80 -0.57
N LEU A 124 -5.21 -4.99 -0.93
CA LEU A 124 -3.93 -4.87 -0.21
C LEU A 124 -3.87 -3.66 0.74
N ALA A 125 -4.92 -2.84 0.75
CA ALA A 125 -5.14 -1.76 1.70
C ALA A 125 -6.64 -1.61 1.96
N ARG A 126 -6.99 -0.92 3.05
CA ARG A 126 -8.35 -0.48 3.38
C ARG A 126 -8.46 1.03 3.30
N THR A 127 -9.67 1.57 3.20
CA THR A 127 -9.89 3.00 3.49
C THR A 127 -9.76 3.28 4.98
N ALA A 128 -9.12 4.39 5.34
CA ALA A 128 -8.88 4.77 6.73
C ALA A 128 -8.61 6.28 6.86
N TYR A 129 -8.66 6.81 8.08
CA TYR A 129 -8.23 8.19 8.38
C TYR A 129 -8.97 9.28 7.57
N LEU A 130 -10.28 9.10 7.37
CA LEU A 130 -11.14 10.05 6.66
C LEU A 130 -11.50 11.25 7.57
N PHE A 131 -10.51 12.06 7.92
CA PHE A 131 -10.67 13.19 8.85
C PHE A 131 -11.28 14.44 8.20
N ASP A 132 -11.28 14.51 6.88
CA ASP A 132 -11.79 15.65 6.12
C ASP A 132 -12.40 15.18 4.78
N ASP A 133 -12.97 16.12 4.02
CA ASP A 133 -13.50 15.85 2.68
C ASP A 133 -12.37 15.78 1.65
N TYR A 134 -11.60 14.69 1.71
CA TYR A 134 -10.49 14.45 0.80
C TYR A 134 -10.97 14.12 -0.61
N SER A 135 -10.08 14.38 -1.56
CA SER A 135 -10.28 13.92 -2.94
C SER A 135 -10.32 12.39 -3.02
N PHE A 136 -11.04 11.88 -4.03
CA PHE A 136 -11.12 10.45 -4.40
C PHE A 136 -11.80 9.48 -3.43
N ILE A 137 -12.34 9.94 -2.29
CA ILE A 137 -12.91 9.03 -1.28
C ILE A 137 -14.00 8.12 -1.86
N LYS A 138 -14.87 8.65 -2.73
CA LYS A 138 -15.91 7.82 -3.38
C LYS A 138 -15.33 6.69 -4.22
N GLN A 139 -14.26 6.95 -4.98
CA GLN A 139 -13.58 5.93 -5.76
C GLN A 139 -12.90 4.90 -4.85
N TYR A 140 -12.25 5.35 -3.79
CA TYR A 140 -11.56 4.48 -2.85
C TYR A 140 -12.51 3.54 -2.11
N THR A 141 -13.61 4.06 -1.55
CA THR A 141 -14.61 3.23 -0.88
C THR A 141 -15.26 2.23 -1.85
N ALA A 142 -15.51 2.63 -3.09
CA ALA A 142 -16.05 1.70 -4.10
C ALA A 142 -15.06 0.59 -4.47
N ALA A 143 -13.76 0.89 -4.58
CA ALA A 143 -12.72 -0.09 -4.87
C ALA A 143 -12.53 -1.07 -3.71
N GLU A 144 -12.48 -0.59 -2.47
CA GLU A 144 -12.42 -1.46 -1.29
C GLU A 144 -13.65 -2.36 -1.21
N GLU A 145 -14.85 -1.82 -1.41
CA GLU A 145 -16.07 -2.62 -1.36
C GLU A 145 -16.07 -3.74 -2.40
N LYS A 146 -15.54 -3.46 -3.62
CA LYS A 146 -15.36 -4.51 -4.62
C LYS A 146 -14.40 -5.60 -4.15
N ALA A 147 -13.22 -5.22 -3.62
CA ALA A 147 -12.25 -6.19 -3.10
C ALA A 147 -12.81 -6.99 -1.91
N ARG A 148 -13.68 -6.38 -1.10
CA ARG A 148 -14.37 -7.02 0.01
C ARG A 148 -15.39 -8.07 -0.47
N VAL A 149 -16.19 -7.74 -1.49
CA VAL A 149 -17.16 -8.68 -2.10
C VAL A 149 -16.46 -9.84 -2.79
N ASP A 150 -15.33 -9.57 -3.44
CA ASP A 150 -14.52 -10.56 -4.14
C ASP A 150 -13.56 -11.33 -3.19
N GLU A 151 -13.63 -11.07 -1.87
CA GLU A 151 -12.82 -11.71 -0.82
C GLU A 151 -11.31 -11.67 -1.10
N LEU A 152 -10.80 -10.56 -1.61
CA LEU A 152 -9.39 -10.42 -2.00
C LEU A 152 -8.49 -10.10 -0.81
N ASN A 153 -7.37 -10.83 -0.69
CA ASN A 153 -6.24 -10.52 0.19
C ASN A 153 -6.67 -10.16 1.63
N ILE A 154 -6.53 -8.92 2.10
CA ILE A 154 -6.90 -8.56 3.48
C ILE A 154 -8.38 -8.86 3.79
N HIS A 155 -9.23 -8.88 2.77
CA HIS A 155 -10.66 -9.17 2.91
C HIS A 155 -11.01 -10.66 2.79
N SER A 156 -10.03 -11.53 2.49
CA SER A 156 -10.22 -13.00 2.47
C SER A 156 -10.38 -13.62 3.85
N ILE A 157 -9.96 -12.91 4.90
CA ILE A 157 -9.97 -13.41 6.29
C ILE A 157 -10.98 -12.62 7.11
N PRO A 158 -12.10 -13.23 7.52
CA PRO A 158 -13.09 -12.58 8.38
C PRO A 158 -12.47 -12.04 9.68
N GLY A 159 -12.73 -10.77 9.99
CA GLY A 159 -12.21 -10.11 11.19
C GLY A 159 -10.77 -9.58 11.06
N TYR A 160 -10.06 -9.85 9.96
CA TYR A 160 -8.68 -9.38 9.80
C TYR A 160 -8.64 -7.86 9.67
N VAL A 161 -9.53 -7.27 8.87
CA VAL A 161 -9.70 -5.82 8.76
C VAL A 161 -10.65 -5.33 9.85
N THR A 162 -10.18 -4.37 10.66
CA THR A 162 -10.99 -3.74 11.73
C THR A 162 -11.17 -2.24 11.48
N ASN A 163 -11.65 -1.47 12.46
CA ASN A 163 -11.56 0.01 12.42
C ASN A 163 -10.21 0.55 12.93
N ASN A 164 -9.42 -0.28 13.63
CA ASN A 164 -8.22 0.14 14.36
C ASN A 164 -6.92 -0.39 13.74
N GLY A 165 -6.99 -1.19 12.69
CA GLY A 165 -5.83 -1.83 12.08
C GLY A 165 -6.17 -3.18 11.51
N PHE A 166 -5.17 -4.04 11.50
CA PHE A 166 -5.25 -5.44 11.08
C PHE A 166 -5.06 -6.34 12.28
N ASP A 167 -6.01 -7.24 12.53
CA ASP A 167 -6.01 -8.17 13.67
C ASP A 167 -5.30 -9.47 13.30
N MET A 168 -4.03 -9.60 13.67
CA MET A 168 -3.26 -10.82 13.41
C MET A 168 -3.72 -12.04 14.21
N SER A 169 -4.63 -11.90 15.18
CA SER A 169 -5.11 -13.04 15.99
C SER A 169 -6.10 -13.94 15.25
N VAL A 170 -6.78 -13.41 14.22
CA VAL A 170 -7.68 -14.18 13.34
C VAL A 170 -6.97 -14.77 12.13
N VAL A 171 -5.72 -14.37 11.90
CA VAL A 171 -4.87 -15.03 10.92
C VAL A 171 -4.47 -16.36 11.54
N GLU A 172 -5.10 -17.44 11.10
CA GLU A 172 -4.65 -18.79 11.45
C GLU A 172 -3.15 -18.88 11.19
N LYS A 173 -2.39 -19.38 12.17
CA LYS A 173 -0.98 -19.71 11.96
C LYS A 173 -0.88 -20.98 11.11
N ASN A 174 -1.33 -20.91 9.86
CA ASN A 174 -1.09 -21.96 8.87
C ASN A 174 0.35 -21.79 8.40
N GLY A 175 1.28 -22.27 9.22
CA GLY A 175 2.71 -22.05 9.03
C GLY A 175 3.65 -22.85 9.94
N GLU A 176 3.13 -23.71 10.82
CA GLU A 176 3.91 -24.82 11.38
C GLU A 176 3.28 -26.10 10.86
N ILE A 177 3.80 -26.63 9.76
CA ILE A 177 3.63 -28.05 9.48
C ILE A 177 4.32 -28.76 10.65
N SER A 178 3.54 -29.36 11.55
CA SER A 178 4.09 -30.29 12.51
C SER A 178 4.59 -31.49 11.73
N LEU A 179 5.91 -31.65 11.62
CA LEU A 179 6.52 -32.84 11.01
C LEU A 179 6.09 -34.13 11.74
N GLU A 180 5.55 -34.01 12.95
CA GLU A 180 5.05 -35.10 13.77
C GLU A 180 3.66 -35.61 13.32
N GLU A 181 2.95 -34.86 12.47
CA GLU A 181 1.59 -35.18 12.01
C GLU A 181 1.53 -35.65 10.54
N LEU A 182 2.64 -35.55 9.79
CA LEU A 182 2.70 -35.99 8.39
C LEU A 182 2.77 -37.51 8.27
N ASN A 183 1.98 -38.08 7.36
CA ASN A 183 2.10 -39.47 6.98
C ASN A 183 3.08 -39.65 5.79
N LEU A 184 3.45 -40.90 5.50
CA LEU A 184 4.47 -41.21 4.50
C LEU A 184 4.10 -40.71 3.08
N ASN A 185 2.81 -40.69 2.73
CA ASN A 185 2.36 -40.22 1.42
C ASN A 185 2.50 -38.70 1.31
N ASP A 186 2.16 -37.97 2.36
CA ASP A 186 2.30 -36.51 2.40
C ASP A 186 3.78 -36.12 2.23
N ILE A 187 4.67 -36.87 2.91
CA ILE A 187 6.12 -36.68 2.77
C ILE A 187 6.55 -36.92 1.32
N ILE A 188 6.18 -38.06 0.71
CA ILE A 188 6.55 -38.37 -0.68
C ILE A 188 6.06 -37.27 -1.65
N GLN A 189 4.84 -36.79 -1.48
CA GLN A 189 4.27 -35.75 -2.33
C GLN A 189 4.99 -34.40 -2.16
N ILE A 190 5.38 -34.04 -0.94
CA ILE A 190 6.20 -32.84 -0.67
C ILE A 190 7.56 -32.96 -1.37
N TRP A 191 8.21 -34.12 -1.32
CA TRP A 191 9.49 -34.36 -1.99
C TRP A 191 9.38 -34.20 -3.51
N GLU A 192 8.33 -34.76 -4.13
CA GLU A 192 8.09 -34.64 -5.58
C GLU A 192 7.87 -33.17 -6.01
N LEU A 193 7.17 -32.37 -5.19
CA LEU A 193 6.95 -30.94 -5.47
C LEU A 193 8.25 -30.12 -5.38
N ILE A 194 9.10 -30.42 -4.40
CA ILE A 194 10.41 -29.77 -4.23
C ILE A 194 11.32 -30.08 -5.42
N GLU A 195 11.37 -31.34 -5.88
CA GLU A 195 12.17 -31.72 -7.05
C GLU A 195 11.71 -31.01 -8.33
N ASN A 196 10.40 -30.75 -8.45
CA ASN A 196 9.82 -30.07 -9.61
C ASN A 196 9.82 -28.54 -9.50
N GLN A 197 10.39 -27.97 -8.42
CA GLN A 197 10.35 -26.53 -8.10
C GLN A 197 8.92 -25.94 -8.09
N ASP A 198 7.90 -26.77 -7.86
CA ASP A 198 6.51 -26.35 -7.81
C ASP A 198 6.09 -26.12 -6.36
N ILE A 199 6.45 -24.94 -5.87
CA ILE A 199 6.15 -24.48 -4.51
C ILE A 199 4.65 -24.19 -4.32
N SER A 200 3.87 -24.11 -5.40
CA SER A 200 2.43 -23.81 -5.35
C SER A 200 1.59 -25.00 -4.91
N GLY A 201 2.01 -26.23 -5.26
CA GLY A 201 1.34 -27.46 -4.82
C GLY A 201 1.56 -27.81 -3.34
N LEU A 202 2.49 -27.16 -2.65
CA LEU A 202 2.73 -27.42 -1.22
C LEU A 202 1.55 -26.95 -0.35
N TYR A 203 0.73 -26.03 -0.85
CA TYR A 203 -0.47 -25.56 -0.15
C TYR A 203 -1.63 -26.56 -0.20
N ASP A 204 -1.65 -27.48 -1.18
CA ASP A 204 -2.74 -28.44 -1.38
C ASP A 204 -2.61 -29.72 -0.52
N ILE A 205 -1.44 -29.98 0.06
CA ILE A 205 -1.16 -31.18 0.88
C ILE A 205 -1.67 -31.02 2.32
N ALA A 206 -1.97 -29.78 2.74
CA ALA A 206 -2.31 -29.45 4.13
C ALA A 206 -3.83 -29.38 4.41
N PHE A 207 -4.69 -29.96 3.56
CA PHE A 207 -6.16 -29.99 3.70
C PHE A 207 -6.75 -31.39 3.64
#